data_AF-A0A848ZJD3-F1
#
_entry.id   AF-A0A848ZJD3-F1
#
_cell.length_a   1.000
_cell.length_b   1.000
_cell.length_c   1.000
_cell.angle_alpha   90.00
_cell.angle_beta   90.00
_cell.angle_gamma   90.00
#
_symmetry.space_group_name_H-M   'P 1'
#
loop_
_entity.id
_entity.type
_entity.pdbx_description
1 polymer ?
#
loop_
_entity_poly.entity_id
_entity_poly.type
_entity_poly.pdbx_seq_one_letter_code
_entity_poly.pdbx_strand_id
1 'polypeptide(L)'
;MIQRFFILCSGADASILETCSPGERNKYAGIGATVFFTAVMAFIAASYALYTVFDSIFTSVIFGLIWGLLIFNLDRFIVSTIKKRNSFKAEFVQATPRIILAVIIAVVISKPLEMKIFEKEINQVLLEQKNELTLANKEQIAQQYTPVVEGLN
;
A
#
# COMPACT_ATOMS: atom_id res chain seq x y z
N MET A 1 31.22 -8.96 -6.71
CA MET A 1 30.29 -9.35 -5.64
C MET A 1 28.92 -8.68 -5.80
N ILE A 2 28.86 -7.33 -5.79
CA ILE A 2 27.60 -6.55 -5.94
C ILE A 2 26.84 -6.87 -7.24
N GLN A 3 27.54 -6.97 -8.36
CA GLN A 3 26.91 -7.28 -9.65
C GLN A 3 26.25 -8.67 -9.67
N ARG A 4 26.82 -9.64 -8.94
CA ARG A 4 26.29 -11.01 -8.82
C ARG A 4 25.02 -11.03 -7.98
N PHE A 5 24.94 -10.20 -6.94
CA PHE A 5 23.74 -10.00 -6.14
C PHE A 5 22.59 -9.45 -6.98
N PHE A 6 22.84 -8.40 -7.78
CA PHE A 6 21.81 -7.88 -8.66
C PHE A 6 21.39 -8.86 -9.76
N ILE A 7 22.32 -9.64 -10.32
CA ILE A 7 21.98 -10.71 -11.27
C ILE A 7 21.10 -11.78 -10.59
N LEU A 8 21.33 -12.11 -9.32
CA LEU A 8 20.45 -13.00 -8.56
C LEU A 8 19.04 -12.40 -8.39
N CYS A 9 18.97 -11.10 -8.09
CA CYS A 9 17.71 -10.35 -7.94
C CYS A 9 16.89 -10.30 -9.23
N SER A 10 17.50 -10.28 -10.42
CA SER A 10 16.77 -10.30 -11.69
C SER A 10 16.19 -11.68 -12.05
N GLY A 11 16.50 -12.72 -11.27
CA GLY A 11 16.02 -14.08 -11.55
C GLY A 11 16.75 -14.77 -12.71
N ALA A 12 17.86 -14.19 -13.18
CA ALA A 12 18.69 -14.77 -14.23
C ALA A 12 19.71 -15.76 -13.64
N ASP A 13 20.12 -16.75 -14.45
CA ASP A 13 21.16 -17.70 -14.05
C ASP A 13 22.53 -17.01 -14.06
N ALA A 14 23.08 -16.80 -12.86
CA ALA A 14 24.37 -16.14 -12.68
C ALA A 14 25.55 -16.94 -13.26
N SER A 15 25.45 -18.26 -13.35
CA SER A 15 26.52 -19.11 -13.87
C SER A 15 26.61 -19.04 -15.39
N ILE A 16 25.45 -18.99 -16.07
CA ILE A 16 25.38 -18.80 -17.52
C ILE A 16 25.84 -17.38 -17.89
N LEU A 17 25.40 -16.37 -17.13
CA LEU A 17 25.76 -14.99 -17.41
C LEU A 17 27.25 -14.68 -17.23
N GLU A 18 27.97 -15.44 -16.39
CA GLU A 18 29.43 -15.29 -16.24
C GLU A 18 30.20 -15.67 -17.50
N THR A 19 29.63 -16.51 -18.37
CA THR A 19 30.21 -16.86 -19.68
C THR A 19 29.89 -15.84 -20.78
N CYS A 20 28.98 -14.89 -20.52
CA CYS A 20 28.55 -13.87 -21.48
C CYS A 20 29.39 -12.59 -21.42
N SER A 21 29.23 -11.75 -22.45
CA SER A 21 29.92 -10.45 -22.54
C SER A 21 29.59 -9.53 -21.35
N PRO A 22 30.51 -8.61 -20.97
CA PRO A 22 30.27 -7.67 -19.87
C PRO A 22 29.02 -6.80 -20.05
N GLY A 23 28.64 -6.51 -21.30
CA GLY A 23 27.44 -5.73 -21.64
C GLY A 23 26.14 -6.44 -21.24
N GLU A 24 26.00 -7.73 -21.51
CA GLU A 24 24.82 -8.50 -21.09
C GLU A 24 24.75 -8.64 -19.57
N ARG A 25 25.90 -8.84 -18.91
CA ARG A 25 25.96 -8.87 -17.44
C ARG A 25 25.50 -7.56 -16.80
N ASN A 26 25.89 -6.42 -17.34
CA ASN A 26 25.45 -5.10 -16.88
C ASN A 26 23.95 -4.87 -17.09
N LYS A 27 23.39 -5.36 -18.19
CA LYS A 27 21.96 -5.25 -18.48
C LYS A 27 21.11 -5.99 -17.44
N TYR A 28 21.42 -7.26 -17.17
CA TYR A 28 20.69 -8.05 -16.16
C TYR A 28 20.98 -7.58 -14.73
N ALA A 29 22.17 -7.03 -14.44
CA ALA A 29 22.43 -6.35 -13.18
C ALA A 29 21.57 -5.08 -13.03
N GLY A 30 21.38 -4.30 -14.10
CA GLY A 30 20.49 -3.14 -14.10
C GLY A 30 19.03 -3.50 -13.84
N ILE A 31 18.53 -4.56 -14.49
CA ILE A 31 17.19 -5.10 -14.24
C ILE A 31 17.04 -5.58 -12.79
N GLY A 32 18.06 -6.24 -12.24
CA GLY A 32 18.02 -6.68 -10.85
C GLY A 32 18.08 -5.53 -9.84
N ALA A 33 18.80 -4.46 -10.19
CA ALA A 33 18.87 -3.26 -9.38
C ALA A 33 17.51 -2.55 -9.31
N THR A 34 16.77 -2.44 -10.41
CA THR A 34 15.43 -1.82 -10.39
C THR A 34 14.47 -2.60 -9.50
N VAL A 35 14.44 -3.93 -9.61
CA VAL A 35 13.62 -4.81 -8.74
C VAL A 35 14.00 -4.63 -7.26
N PHE A 36 15.29 -4.58 -6.96
CA PHE A 36 15.76 -4.38 -5.58
C PHE A 36 15.36 -3.01 -5.02
N PHE A 37 15.55 -1.93 -5.78
CA PHE A 37 15.18 -0.59 -5.32
C PHE A 37 13.65 -0.44 -5.15
N THR A 38 12.85 -1.06 -6.02
CA THR A 38 11.39 -1.10 -5.85
C THR A 38 11.00 -1.80 -4.54
N ALA A 39 11.62 -2.93 -4.22
CA ALA A 39 11.37 -3.64 -2.96
C ALA A 39 11.77 -2.84 -1.72
N VAL A 40 12.92 -2.14 -1.76
CA VAL A 40 13.37 -1.27 -0.66
C VAL A 40 12.40 -0.10 -0.45
N MET A 41 11.95 0.56 -1.53
CA MET A 41 10.97 1.64 -1.39
C MET A 41 9.62 1.13 -0.87
N ALA A 42 9.17 -0.05 -1.32
CA ALA A 42 7.96 -0.68 -0.81
C ALA A 42 8.07 -1.03 0.69
N PHE A 43 9.23 -1.51 1.14
CA PHE A 43 9.52 -1.76 2.56
C PHE A 43 9.38 -0.49 3.40
N ILE A 44 10.02 0.60 2.96
CA ILE A 44 9.99 1.89 3.69
C ILE A 44 8.56 2.44 3.74
N ALA A 45 7.87 2.44 2.60
CA ALA A 45 6.49 2.95 2.50
C ALA A 45 5.53 2.15 3.38
N ALA A 46 5.58 0.81 3.34
CA ALA A 46 4.73 -0.04 4.15
C ALA A 46 5.05 0.05 5.64
N SER A 47 6.34 0.06 6.01
CA SER A 47 6.74 0.24 7.42
C SER A 47 6.23 1.56 7.97
N TYR A 48 6.36 2.66 7.21
CA TYR A 48 5.86 3.96 7.62
C TYR A 48 4.32 3.97 7.75
N ALA A 49 3.60 3.45 6.76
CA ALA A 49 2.15 3.37 6.79
C ALA A 49 1.61 2.50 7.94
N LEU A 50 2.30 1.40 8.26
CA LEU A 50 1.90 0.56 9.39
C LEU A 50 2.23 1.22 10.73
N TYR A 51 3.31 2.00 10.80
CA TYR A 51 3.65 2.75 12.00
C TYR A 51 2.58 3.80 12.33
N THR A 52 2.05 4.50 11.33
CA THR A 52 0.96 5.48 11.58
C THR A 52 -0.35 4.83 12.01
N VAL A 53 -0.57 3.55 11.68
CA VAL A 53 -1.79 2.82 12.04
C VAL A 53 -1.67 2.13 13.39
N PHE A 54 -0.55 1.46 13.65
CA PHE A 54 -0.37 0.58 14.83
C PHE A 54 0.47 1.20 15.95
N ASP A 55 1.09 2.38 15.74
CA ASP A 55 1.98 3.07 16.68
C ASP A 55 3.08 2.17 17.27
N SER A 56 3.47 1.11 16.54
CA SER A 56 4.36 0.04 17.00
C SER A 56 5.51 -0.19 16.03
N ILE A 57 6.70 0.29 16.39
CA ILE A 57 7.91 0.20 15.56
C ILE A 57 8.20 -1.26 15.17
N PHE A 58 8.11 -2.19 16.12
CA PHE A 58 8.43 -3.60 15.90
C PHE A 58 7.49 -4.25 14.89
N THR A 59 6.18 -4.03 15.06
CA THR A 59 5.14 -4.55 14.17
C THR A 59 5.30 -3.97 12.76
N SER A 60 5.52 -2.67 12.67
CA SER A 60 5.68 -1.96 11.40
C SER A 60 6.89 -2.43 10.59
N VAL A 61 8.03 -2.63 11.24
CA VAL A 61 9.25 -3.11 10.57
C VAL A 61 9.07 -4.55 10.09
N ILE A 62 8.50 -5.45 10.90
CA ILE A 62 8.30 -6.85 10.50
C ILE A 62 7.33 -6.96 9.33
N PHE A 63 6.16 -6.34 9.45
CA PHE A 63 5.16 -6.40 8.39
C PHE A 63 5.63 -5.65 7.14
N GLY A 64 6.32 -4.53 7.30
CA GLY A 64 6.99 -3.84 6.20
C GLY A 64 7.99 -4.75 5.50
N LEU A 65 8.78 -5.55 6.23
CA LEU A 65 9.77 -6.48 5.68
C LEU A 65 9.11 -7.60 4.89
N ILE A 66 8.05 -8.19 5.43
CA ILE A 66 7.23 -9.18 4.73
C ILE A 66 6.67 -8.58 3.43
N TRP A 67 6.19 -7.33 3.50
CA TRP A 67 5.64 -6.63 2.35
C TRP A 67 6.68 -6.32 1.27
N GLY A 68 7.84 -5.79 1.65
CA GLY A 68 8.96 -5.54 0.75
C GLY A 68 9.44 -6.84 0.08
N LEU A 69 9.51 -7.95 0.83
CA LEU A 69 9.83 -9.27 0.29
C LEU A 69 8.77 -9.79 -0.68
N LEU A 70 7.49 -9.54 -0.43
CA LEU A 70 6.40 -9.91 -1.32
C LEU A 70 6.51 -9.16 -2.66
N ILE A 71 6.73 -7.84 -2.61
CA ILE A 71 6.94 -7.02 -3.81
C ILE A 71 8.21 -7.47 -4.56
N PHE A 72 9.30 -7.73 -3.84
CA PHE A 72 10.53 -8.27 -4.43
C PHE A 72 10.29 -9.58 -5.16
N ASN A 73 9.54 -10.51 -4.56
CA ASN A 73 9.25 -11.82 -5.15
C ASN A 73 8.38 -11.68 -6.41
N LEU A 74 7.35 -10.85 -6.36
CA LEU A 74 6.44 -10.61 -7.49
C LEU A 74 7.17 -9.93 -8.66
N ASP A 75 7.93 -8.88 -8.39
CA ASP A 75 8.70 -8.17 -9.42
C ASP A 75 9.75 -9.07 -10.07
N ARG A 76 10.42 -9.91 -9.27
CA ARG A 76 11.36 -10.93 -9.78
C ARG A 76 10.65 -11.97 -10.64
N PHE A 77 9.46 -12.42 -10.24
CA PHE A 77 8.65 -13.36 -11.02
C PHE A 77 8.25 -12.75 -12.37
N ILE A 78 7.84 -11.49 -12.41
CA ILE A 78 7.45 -10.81 -13.65
C ILE A 78 8.64 -10.67 -14.59
N VAL A 79 9.77 -10.17 -14.09
CA VAL A 79 11.00 -10.02 -14.88
C VAL A 79 11.48 -11.36 -15.45
N SER A 80 11.43 -12.43 -14.66
CA SER A 80 11.86 -13.76 -15.12
C SER A 80 10.88 -14.43 -16.09
N THR A 81 9.59 -14.06 -16.06
CA THR A 81 8.57 -14.67 -16.92
C THR A 81 8.35 -13.90 -18.22
N ILE A 82 8.79 -12.62 -18.32
CA ILE A 82 8.76 -11.85 -19.57
C ILE A 82 9.77 -12.45 -20.56
N LYS A 83 9.29 -13.42 -21.35
CA LYS A 83 9.95 -13.83 -22.59
C LYS A 83 9.56 -12.84 -23.67
N LYS A 84 10.55 -12.29 -24.39
CA LYS A 84 10.33 -11.53 -25.64
C LYS A 84 9.57 -12.42 -26.64
N ARG A 85 8.24 -12.38 -26.59
CA ARG A 85 7.38 -12.78 -27.71
C ARG A 85 7.14 -11.49 -28.49
N ASN A 86 7.24 -11.54 -29.82
CA ASN A 86 7.13 -10.41 -30.77
C ASN A 86 5.77 -9.63 -30.74
N SER A 87 5.08 -9.56 -29.61
CA SER A 87 3.76 -8.95 -29.45
C SER A 87 3.72 -8.12 -28.17
N PHE A 88 3.72 -6.79 -28.32
CA PHE A 88 3.50 -5.82 -27.23
C PHE A 88 2.24 -6.10 -26.40
N LYS A 89 1.20 -6.71 -27.00
CA LYS A 89 -0.02 -7.09 -26.28
C LYS A 89 0.22 -8.21 -25.27
N ALA A 90 1.10 -9.17 -25.58
CA ALA A 90 1.41 -10.27 -24.66
C ALA A 90 2.22 -9.78 -23.45
N GLU A 91 3.13 -8.83 -23.66
CA GLU A 91 3.89 -8.19 -22.57
C GLU A 91 2.97 -7.38 -21.64
N PHE A 92 2.00 -6.65 -22.20
CA PHE A 92 1.04 -5.87 -21.42
C PHE A 92 0.11 -6.76 -20.57
N VAL A 93 -0.39 -7.87 -21.13
CA VAL A 93 -1.19 -8.85 -20.39
C VAL A 93 -0.40 -9.47 -19.23
N GLN A 94 0.90 -9.69 -19.42
CA GLN A 94 1.77 -10.25 -18.38
C GLN A 94 2.12 -9.24 -17.28
N ALA A 95 2.11 -7.94 -17.58
CA ALA A 95 2.26 -6.86 -16.61
C ALA A 95 0.94 -6.51 -15.86
N THR A 96 -0.21 -6.93 -16.39
CA THR A 96 -1.54 -6.61 -15.84
C THR A 96 -1.74 -7.06 -14.38
N PRO A 97 -1.32 -8.27 -13.96
CA PRO A 97 -1.44 -8.70 -12.56
C PRO A 97 -0.74 -7.74 -11.59
N ARG A 98 0.38 -7.13 -11.99
CA ARG A 98 1.14 -6.17 -11.18
C ARG A 98 0.34 -4.90 -10.93
N ILE A 99 -0.32 -4.38 -11.97
CA ILE A 99 -1.13 -3.18 -11.88
C ILE A 99 -2.37 -3.43 -11.02
N ILE A 100 -3.03 -4.58 -11.20
CA ILE A 100 -4.19 -4.96 -10.37
C ILE A 100 -3.77 -5.05 -8.89
N LEU A 101 -2.66 -5.74 -8.60
CA LEU A 101 -2.16 -5.86 -7.23
C LEU A 101 -1.82 -4.48 -6.64
N ALA A 102 -1.12 -3.62 -7.39
CA ALA A 102 -0.78 -2.27 -6.94
C ALA A 102 -2.02 -1.41 -6.63
N VAL A 103 -3.08 -1.53 -7.43
CA VAL A 103 -4.36 -0.82 -7.19
C VAL A 103 -5.04 -1.35 -5.92
N ILE A 104 -5.12 -2.67 -5.73
CA ILE A 104 -5.71 -3.27 -4.52
C ILE A 104 -4.97 -2.78 -3.28
N ILE A 105 -3.64 -2.80 -3.33
CA ILE A 105 -2.77 -2.33 -2.25
C ILE A 105 -3.03 -0.86 -1.94
N ALA A 106 -3.09 -0.02 -2.98
CA ALA A 106 -3.33 1.40 -2.83
C ALA A 106 -4.66 1.67 -2.14
N VAL A 107 -5.74 0.98 -2.53
CA VAL A 107 -7.06 1.15 -1.91
C VAL A 107 -7.06 0.70 -0.45
N VAL A 108 -6.50 -0.49 -0.17
CA VAL A 108 -6.49 -1.09 1.18
C VAL A 108 -5.65 -0.27 2.17
N ILE A 109 -4.52 0.30 1.72
CA ILE A 109 -3.65 1.13 2.59
C ILE A 109 -4.17 2.56 2.69
N SER A 110 -4.71 3.13 1.60
CA SER A 110 -5.15 4.53 1.58
C SER A 110 -6.29 4.77 2.55
N LYS A 111 -7.25 3.84 2.69
CA LYS A 111 -8.44 4.05 3.52
C LYS A 111 -8.15 4.21 5.03
N PRO A 112 -7.39 3.33 5.70
CA PRO A 112 -7.05 3.51 7.11
C PRO A 112 -6.15 4.73 7.33
N LEU A 113 -5.23 5.00 6.40
CA LEU A 113 -4.29 6.11 6.52
C LEU A 113 -4.99 7.47 6.34
N GLU A 114 -5.95 7.56 5.41
CA GLU A 114 -6.86 8.70 5.24
C GLU A 114 -7.69 8.94 6.52
N MET A 115 -8.28 7.89 7.08
CA MET A 115 -9.05 8.01 8.34
C MET A 115 -8.18 8.45 9.52
N LYS A 116 -6.93 7.99 9.58
CA LYS A 116 -5.99 8.34 10.66
C LYS A 116 -5.47 9.78 10.52
N ILE A 117 -5.14 10.21 9.31
CA ILE A 117 -4.62 11.58 9.08
C ILE A 117 -5.70 12.63 9.29
N PHE A 118 -6.96 12.32 8.95
CA PHE A 118 -8.11 13.19 9.11
C PHE A 118 -8.91 12.92 10.41
N GLU A 119 -8.36 12.12 11.33
CA GLU A 119 -9.04 11.74 12.58
C GLU A 119 -9.47 12.99 13.37
N LYS A 120 -8.66 14.05 13.35
CA LYS A 120 -8.93 15.31 14.06
C LYS A 120 -10.11 16.06 13.45
N GLU A 121 -10.12 16.25 12.12
CA GLU A 121 -11.19 16.93 11.39
C GLU A 121 -12.49 16.14 11.50
N ILE A 122 -12.44 14.81 11.37
CA ILE A 122 -13.61 13.94 11.51
C ILE A 122 -14.20 14.07 12.91
N ASN A 123 -13.37 14.02 13.96
CA ASN A 123 -13.85 14.15 15.34
C ASN A 123 -14.48 15.52 15.62
N GLN A 124 -13.96 16.59 15.01
CA GLN A 124 -14.53 17.93 15.16
C GLN A 124 -15.92 18.03 14.53
N VAL A 125 -16.08 17.57 13.29
CA VAL A 125 -17.39 17.54 12.61
C VAL A 125 -18.37 16.62 13.35
N LEU A 126 -17.90 15.48 13.87
CA LEU A 126 -18.71 14.55 14.65
C LEU A 126 -19.21 15.19 15.96
N LEU A 127 -18.37 16.00 16.62
CA LEU A 127 -18.74 16.75 17.82
C LEU A 127 -19.80 17.82 17.52
N GLU A 128 -19.65 18.56 16.43
CA GLU A 128 -20.63 19.55 15.98
C GLU A 128 -21.99 18.88 15.70
N GLN A 129 -22.01 17.81 14.90
CA GLN A 129 -23.23 17.06 14.60
C GLN A 129 -23.90 16.47 15.85
N LYS A 130 -23.11 15.97 16.81
CA LYS A 130 -23.64 15.49 18.10
C LYS A 130 -24.30 16.60 18.91
N ASN A 131 -23.71 17.79 18.93
CA ASN A 131 -24.31 18.94 19.63
C ASN A 131 -25.62 19.35 18.96
N GLU A 132 -25.65 19.46 17.63
CA GLU A 132 -26.89 19.77 16.88
C GLU A 132 -27.99 18.73 17.14
N LEU A 133 -27.67 17.44 17.06
CA LEU A 133 -28.63 16.36 17.37
C LEU A 133 -29.13 16.40 18.82
N THR A 134 -28.27 16.81 19.76
CA THR A 134 -28.64 16.93 21.18
C THR A 134 -29.58 18.12 21.40
N LEU A 135 -29.32 19.25 20.73
CA LEU A 135 -30.22 20.40 20.74
C LEU A 135 -31.59 20.07 20.13
N ALA A 136 -31.61 19.44 18.95
CA ALA A 136 -32.85 19.03 18.29
C ALA A 136 -33.68 18.06 19.16
N ASN A 137 -33.03 17.09 19.82
CA ASN A 137 -33.72 16.19 20.75
C ASN A 137 -34.32 16.94 21.95
N LYS A 138 -33.60 17.91 22.51
CA LYS A 138 -34.13 18.72 23.63
C LYS A 138 -35.34 19.54 23.21
N GLU A 139 -35.33 20.12 22.01
CA GLU A 139 -36.48 20.86 21.46
C GLU A 139 -37.68 19.96 21.20
N GLN A 140 -37.47 18.76 20.62
CA GLN A 140 -38.55 17.79 20.41
C GLN A 140 -39.16 17.33 21.73
N ILE A 141 -38.34 17.03 22.74
CA ILE A 141 -38.80 16.69 24.09
C ILE A 141 -39.60 17.87 24.66
N ALA A 142 -39.07 19.10 24.61
CA ALA A 142 -39.79 20.26 25.12
C ALA A 142 -41.17 20.42 24.45
N GLN A 143 -41.24 20.35 23.11
CA GLN A 143 -42.52 20.43 22.38
C GLN A 143 -43.50 19.31 22.72
N GLN A 144 -43.00 18.10 22.99
CA GLN A 144 -43.84 16.95 23.31
C GLN A 144 -44.40 17.00 24.75
N TYR A 145 -43.66 17.58 25.70
CA TYR A 145 -44.10 17.67 27.11
C TYR A 145 -44.81 18.98 27.47
N THR A 146 -44.53 20.11 26.80
CA THR A 146 -45.20 21.41 27.06
C THR A 146 -46.74 21.34 27.12
N PRO A 147 -47.46 20.69 26.18
CA PRO A 147 -48.92 20.62 26.23
C PRO A 147 -49.46 19.72 27.37
N VAL A 148 -48.66 18.79 27.89
CA VAL A 148 -49.04 17.92 29.02
C VAL A 148 -48.98 18.70 30.34
N VAL A 149 -48.01 19.62 30.48
CA VAL A 149 -47.87 20.45 31.69
C VAL A 149 -48.92 21.57 31.74
N GLU A 150 -49.31 22.15 30.61
CA GLU A 150 -50.40 23.14 30.55
C GLU A 150 -51.78 22.53 30.85
N GLY A 151 -52.01 21.25 30.55
CA GLY A 151 -53.26 20.56 30.88
C GLY A 151 -53.38 20.12 32.35
N LEU A 152 -52.33 20.29 33.16
CA LEU A 152 -52.27 19.93 34.59
C LEU A 152 -52.45 21.13 35.53
N ASN A 153 -52.48 22.36 35.00
CA ASN A 153 -52.81 23.60 35.72
C ASN A 153 -54.23 24.06 35.40
#